data_AF-A0A7V9CX89-F1
#
_entry.id   AF-A0A7V9CX89-F1
#
_cell.length_a   1.000
_cell.length_b   1.000
_cell.length_c   1.000
_cell.angle_alpha   90.00
_cell.angle_beta   90.00
_cell.angle_gamma   90.00
#
_symmetry.space_group_name_H-M   'P 1'
#
loop_
_entity.id
_entity.type
_entity.pdbx_description
1 polymer ?
#
loop_
_entity_poly.entity_id
_entity_poly.type
_entity_poly.pdbx_seq_one_letter_code
_entity_poly.pdbx_strand_id
1 'polypeptide(L)'
;MKKSLHRGGWDALNLYATTAGAYLGWAYFPGLPDARQYLDGIVVDWESMPGASSRYATRYDLGHTATHEVGHWIHLHHVFNGACNNWGDYVDDTPPQRIATRGCPIGQDSCAEPGIDSIHNYMDYSYDSCYNQFTKGQAARMQDAWLHYRATG
;
A
#
# COMPACT_ATOMS: atom_id res chain seq x y z
N MET A 1 -18.11 -12.91 -2.00
CA MET A 1 -16.82 -13.18 -2.65
C MET A 1 -15.75 -13.60 -1.64
N LYS A 2 -15.16 -12.71 -0.81
CA LYS A 2 -14.08 -13.11 0.13
C LYS A 2 -14.48 -14.26 1.08
N LYS A 3 -15.68 -14.22 1.69
CA LYS A 3 -16.20 -15.29 2.58
C LYS A 3 -16.20 -16.70 1.97
N SER A 4 -16.40 -16.83 0.65
CA SER A 4 -16.46 -18.13 -0.03
C SER A 4 -15.12 -18.57 -0.62
N LEU A 5 -14.19 -17.63 -0.83
CA LEU A 5 -12.94 -17.86 -1.56
C LEU A 5 -11.70 -17.83 -0.65
N HIS A 6 -11.82 -17.31 0.56
CA HIS A 6 -10.73 -17.21 1.53
C HIS A 6 -10.11 -18.58 1.82
N ARG A 7 -8.78 -18.63 1.85
CA ARG A 7 -7.99 -19.81 2.19
C ARG A 7 -6.85 -19.45 3.13
N GLY A 8 -6.45 -20.41 3.98
CA GLY A 8 -5.36 -20.22 4.95
C GLY A 8 -5.78 -19.43 6.19
N GLY A 9 -4.80 -19.11 7.04
CA GLY A 9 -4.97 -18.33 8.26
C GLY A 9 -4.44 -16.91 8.11
N TRP A 10 -4.01 -16.31 9.23
CA TRP A 10 -3.47 -14.94 9.25
C TRP A 10 -2.13 -14.79 8.53
N ASP A 11 -1.41 -15.90 8.33
CA ASP A 11 -0.15 -16.04 7.63
C ASP A 11 -0.30 -16.14 6.10
N ALA A 12 -1.53 -16.25 5.60
CA ALA A 12 -1.82 -16.46 4.18
C ALA A 12 -2.41 -15.19 3.52
N LEU A 13 -1.63 -14.56 2.65
CA LEU A 13 -2.13 -13.46 1.83
C LEU A 13 -3.14 -13.97 0.79
N ASN A 14 -4.39 -13.54 0.92
CA ASN A 14 -5.40 -13.72 -0.12
C ASN A 14 -5.46 -12.48 -1.01
N LEU A 15 -5.19 -12.63 -2.31
CA LEU A 15 -5.31 -11.57 -3.31
C LEU A 15 -6.53 -11.85 -4.19
N TYR A 16 -7.44 -10.87 -4.28
CA TYR A 16 -8.64 -10.97 -5.11
C TYR A 16 -8.59 -9.98 -6.26
N ALA A 17 -8.46 -10.48 -7.49
CA ALA A 17 -8.56 -9.69 -8.70
C ALA A 17 -10.04 -9.46 -9.08
N THR A 18 -10.47 -8.20 -9.12
CA THR A 18 -11.84 -7.78 -9.44
C THR A 18 -11.81 -6.44 -10.18
N THR A 19 -12.90 -5.71 -10.31
CA THR A 19 -12.87 -4.30 -10.77
C THR A 19 -12.56 -3.31 -9.65
N ALA A 20 -12.39 -3.77 -8.41
CA ALA A 20 -12.14 -2.98 -7.18
C ALA A 20 -13.09 -1.79 -6.93
N GLY A 21 -14.20 -1.70 -7.65
CA GLY A 21 -15.20 -0.65 -7.50
C GLY A 21 -14.70 0.70 -7.99
N ALA A 22 -14.59 1.67 -7.09
CA ALA A 22 -14.14 3.04 -7.39
C ALA A 22 -12.62 3.25 -7.18
N TYR A 23 -11.90 2.19 -6.78
CA TYR A 23 -10.48 2.22 -6.44
C TYR A 23 -9.66 1.32 -7.38
N LEU A 24 -8.34 1.53 -7.43
CA LEU A 24 -7.43 0.58 -8.08
C LEU A 24 -7.17 -0.65 -7.23
N GLY A 25 -7.25 -0.50 -5.91
CA GLY A 25 -7.09 -1.58 -4.96
C GLY A 25 -7.54 -1.13 -3.58
N TRP A 26 -7.63 -2.08 -2.66
CA TRP A 26 -7.77 -1.82 -1.23
C TRP A 26 -7.38 -3.04 -0.40
N ALA A 27 -6.94 -2.78 0.82
CA ALA A 27 -6.63 -3.80 1.83
C ALA A 27 -7.37 -3.52 3.15
N TYR A 28 -7.51 -4.56 3.97
CA TYR A 28 -7.74 -4.36 5.40
C TYR A 28 -6.40 -4.38 6.13
N PHE A 29 -6.23 -3.44 7.06
CA PHE A 29 -5.12 -3.50 8.00
C PHE A 29 -5.24 -4.74 8.91
N PRO A 30 -4.12 -5.21 9.47
CA PRO A 30 -4.13 -6.22 10.52
C PRO A 30 -4.99 -5.82 11.73
N GLY A 31 -5.38 -6.82 12.55
CA GLY A 31 -6.17 -6.61 13.75
C GLY A 31 -7.69 -6.77 13.57
N LEU A 32 -8.12 -7.39 12.47
CA LEU A 32 -9.50 -7.84 12.32
C LEU A 32 -9.84 -8.91 13.39
N PRO A 33 -11.07 -8.93 13.93
CA PRO A 33 -11.47 -10.00 14.83
C PRO A 33 -11.57 -11.34 14.09
N ASP A 34 -11.32 -12.47 14.75
CA ASP A 34 -11.33 -13.82 14.17
C ASP A 34 -12.62 -14.14 13.39
N ALA A 35 -13.77 -13.72 13.91
CA ALA A 35 -15.07 -13.88 13.24
C ALA A 35 -15.16 -13.17 11.85
N ARG A 36 -14.20 -12.30 11.55
CA ARG A 36 -14.05 -11.55 10.29
C ARG A 36 -12.73 -11.83 9.57
N GLN A 37 -11.97 -12.86 9.96
CA GLN A 37 -10.71 -13.23 9.30
C GLN A 37 -10.87 -13.37 7.78
N TYR A 38 -12.03 -13.86 7.31
CA TYR A 38 -12.32 -13.98 5.88
C TYR A 38 -12.29 -12.66 5.09
N LEU A 39 -12.28 -11.50 5.75
CA LEU A 39 -12.11 -10.19 5.13
C LEU A 39 -10.65 -9.86 4.86
N ASP A 40 -9.69 -10.53 5.50
CA ASP A 40 -8.26 -10.28 5.34
C ASP A 40 -7.78 -10.49 3.90
N GLY A 41 -6.63 -9.88 3.59
CA GLY A 41 -6.04 -9.87 2.26
C GLY A 41 -6.45 -8.65 1.42
N ILE A 42 -5.96 -8.61 0.19
CA ILE A 42 -6.02 -7.44 -0.68
C ILE A 42 -6.99 -7.65 -1.84
N VAL A 43 -7.58 -6.57 -2.33
CA VAL A 43 -8.37 -6.55 -3.57
C VAL A 43 -7.67 -5.61 -4.54
N VAL A 44 -7.57 -6.03 -5.80
CA VAL A 44 -6.95 -5.23 -6.86
C VAL A 44 -7.85 -5.20 -8.09
N ASP A 45 -7.86 -4.07 -8.78
CA ASP A 45 -8.43 -3.92 -10.11
C ASP A 45 -7.55 -4.75 -11.06
N TRP A 46 -8.12 -5.79 -11.66
CA TRP A 46 -7.39 -6.68 -12.56
C TRP A 46 -6.82 -5.92 -13.77
N GLU A 47 -7.44 -4.80 -14.16
CA GLU A 47 -6.97 -3.95 -15.25
C GLU A 47 -5.65 -3.21 -14.94
N SER A 48 -5.23 -3.17 -13.67
CA SER A 48 -3.94 -2.61 -13.22
C SER A 48 -2.77 -3.60 -13.30
N MET A 49 -3.05 -4.87 -13.62
CA MET A 49 -2.01 -5.89 -13.76
C MET A 49 -1.27 -5.75 -15.10
N PRO A 50 0.05 -6.06 -15.14
CA PRO A 50 0.85 -5.97 -16.35
C PRO A 50 0.24 -6.73 -17.53
N GLY A 51 -0.03 -6.00 -18.62
CA GLY A 51 -0.54 -6.57 -19.86
C GLY A 51 -1.99 -7.04 -19.83
N ALA A 52 -2.75 -6.77 -18.75
CA ALA A 52 -4.13 -7.21 -18.63
C ALA A 52 -5.12 -6.33 -19.40
N SER A 53 -4.93 -5.01 -19.39
CA SER A 53 -5.81 -4.02 -20.04
C SER A 53 -5.02 -2.79 -20.47
N SER A 54 -5.56 -2.01 -21.40
CA SER A 54 -5.03 -0.69 -21.76
C SER A 54 -5.64 0.47 -20.96
N ARG A 55 -6.59 0.21 -20.06
CA ARG A 55 -7.32 1.24 -19.30
C ARG A 55 -6.39 2.14 -18.48
N TYR A 56 -5.37 1.57 -17.85
CA TYR A 56 -4.42 2.28 -17.01
C TYR A 56 -3.02 2.39 -17.63
N ALA A 57 -2.92 2.19 -18.95
CA ALA A 57 -1.66 2.23 -19.68
C ALA A 57 -0.82 3.46 -19.28
N THR A 58 0.46 3.24 -19.05
CA THR A 58 1.48 4.24 -18.66
C THR A 58 1.22 4.96 -17.33
N ARG A 59 0.31 4.48 -16.49
CA ARG A 59 -0.02 5.10 -15.19
C ARG A 59 -0.01 4.11 -14.04
N TYR A 60 -0.82 3.06 -14.14
CA TYR A 60 -1.03 2.08 -13.06
C TYR A 60 -1.11 0.67 -13.63
N ASP A 61 -0.23 0.34 -14.59
CA ASP A 61 -0.26 -0.88 -15.40
C ASP A 61 0.99 -1.77 -15.21
N LEU A 62 1.81 -1.53 -14.18
CA LEU A 62 2.99 -2.34 -13.86
C LEU A 62 2.77 -3.26 -12.65
N GLY A 63 1.54 -3.29 -12.11
CA GLY A 63 1.16 -4.15 -10.99
C GLY A 63 1.54 -3.60 -9.62
N HIS A 64 2.03 -2.37 -9.52
CA HIS A 64 2.45 -1.80 -8.22
C HIS A 64 1.28 -1.41 -7.33
N THR A 65 0.05 -1.37 -7.88
CA THR A 65 -1.17 -1.36 -7.05
C THR A 65 -1.17 -2.55 -6.08
N ALA A 66 -0.81 -3.75 -6.52
CA ALA A 66 -0.73 -4.90 -5.61
C ALA A 66 0.39 -4.72 -4.56
N THR A 67 1.54 -4.16 -4.94
CA THR A 67 2.63 -3.85 -4.00
C THR A 67 2.18 -2.87 -2.91
N HIS A 68 1.47 -1.82 -3.29
CA HIS A 68 0.89 -0.82 -2.38
C HIS A 68 -0.10 -1.47 -1.40
N GLU A 69 -1.07 -2.25 -1.91
CA GLU A 69 -2.06 -2.90 -1.04
C GLU A 69 -1.44 -3.96 -0.12
N VAL A 70 -0.41 -4.68 -0.57
CA VAL A 70 0.35 -5.58 0.30
C VAL A 70 1.01 -4.80 1.43
N GLY A 71 1.55 -3.60 1.15
CA GLY A 71 2.09 -2.70 2.18
C GLY A 71 1.08 -2.41 3.28
N HIS A 72 -0.16 -2.08 2.94
CA HIS A 72 -1.25 -1.92 3.92
C HIS A 72 -1.59 -3.21 4.66
N TRP A 73 -1.64 -4.35 3.95
CA TRP A 73 -1.88 -5.66 4.55
C TRP A 73 -0.81 -6.03 5.60
N ILE A 74 0.42 -5.55 5.42
CA ILE A 74 1.52 -5.69 6.39
C ILE A 74 1.81 -4.39 7.19
N HIS A 75 0.75 -3.59 7.42
CA HIS A 75 0.70 -2.50 8.40
C HIS A 75 1.48 -1.22 8.05
N LEU A 76 1.74 -0.96 6.77
CA LEU A 76 2.24 0.34 6.31
C LEU A 76 1.08 1.32 6.07
N HIS A 77 1.26 2.57 6.48
CA HIS A 77 0.35 3.66 6.16
C HIS A 77 0.81 4.36 4.88
N HIS A 78 -0.07 5.18 4.31
CA HIS A 78 0.34 6.11 3.26
C HIS A 78 1.41 7.06 3.77
N VAL A 79 2.41 7.41 2.97
CA VAL A 79 3.48 8.36 3.38
C VAL A 79 2.94 9.76 3.70
N PHE A 80 1.76 10.10 3.19
CA PHE A 80 1.07 11.36 3.46
C PHE A 80 0.08 11.29 4.65
N ASN A 81 0.04 10.18 5.38
CA ASN A 81 -0.75 10.09 6.60
C ASN A 81 -0.17 11.03 7.67
N GLY A 82 -1.04 11.70 8.42
CA GLY A 82 -0.59 12.67 9.43
C GLY A 82 -0.15 14.03 8.85
N ALA A 83 -0.09 14.19 7.54
CA ALA A 83 0.39 15.40 6.86
C ALA A 83 1.79 15.80 7.34
N CYS A 84 2.05 17.09 7.59
CA CYS A 84 3.36 17.59 8.04
C CYS A 84 3.59 17.40 9.54
N ASN A 85 3.01 16.37 10.15
CA ASN A 85 3.25 16.08 11.57
C ASN A 85 4.43 15.11 11.73
N ASN A 86 5.11 15.18 12.88
CA ASN A 86 6.31 14.36 13.13
C ASN A 86 6.03 12.86 13.36
N TRP A 87 4.77 12.46 13.47
CA TRP A 87 4.39 11.05 13.60
C TRP A 87 4.11 10.39 12.25
N GLY A 88 3.79 11.20 11.22
CA GLY A 88 3.60 10.81 9.83
C GLY A 88 2.84 9.50 9.65
N ASP A 89 3.47 8.61 8.90
CA ASP A 89 3.06 7.23 8.63
C ASP A 89 3.62 6.22 9.66
N TYR A 90 4.16 6.72 10.78
CA TYR A 90 4.85 5.99 11.85
C TYR A 90 6.14 5.31 11.41
N VAL A 91 6.84 5.91 10.45
CA VAL A 91 8.16 5.51 10.00
C VAL A 91 9.08 6.74 9.99
N ASP A 92 10.23 6.66 10.65
CA ASP A 92 11.09 7.85 10.84
C ASP A 92 11.88 8.25 9.58
N ASP A 93 12.10 7.31 8.65
CA ASP A 93 12.89 7.54 7.43
C ASP A 93 12.03 7.84 6.19
N THR A 94 10.73 8.08 6.37
CA THR A 94 9.80 8.66 5.40
C THR A 94 9.61 10.14 5.74
N PRO A 95 10.03 11.07 4.86
CA PRO A 95 9.81 12.50 5.08
C PRO A 95 8.33 12.86 5.28
N PRO A 96 8.00 13.85 6.12
CA PRO A 96 6.63 14.34 6.26
C PRO A 96 6.07 14.81 4.92
N GLN A 97 4.86 14.35 4.58
CA GLN A 97 4.22 14.66 3.30
C GLN A 97 2.75 15.02 3.54
N ARG A 98 2.28 16.14 3.00
CA ARG A 98 0.91 16.64 3.22
C ARG A 98 -0.11 16.09 2.26
N ILE A 99 0.29 15.83 1.02
CA ILE A 99 -0.60 15.47 -0.07
C ILE A 99 -0.06 14.24 -0.80
N ALA A 100 -0.97 13.41 -1.30
CA ALA A 100 -0.61 12.32 -2.19
C ALA A 100 -0.06 12.88 -3.51
N THR A 101 0.99 12.26 -4.03
CA THR A 101 1.57 12.61 -5.33
C THR A 101 0.62 12.20 -6.46
N ARG A 102 0.58 13.00 -7.52
CA ARG A 102 -0.09 12.65 -8.79
C ARG A 102 0.90 12.68 -9.92
N GLY A 103 0.98 11.57 -10.66
CA GLY A 103 1.91 11.45 -11.79
C GLY A 103 3.34 11.14 -11.35
N CYS A 104 4.31 11.79 -11.99
CA CYS A 104 5.74 11.62 -11.75
C CYS A 104 6.48 12.97 -11.61
N PRO A 105 6.05 13.87 -10.70
CA PRO A 105 6.70 15.16 -10.56
C PRO A 105 8.13 15.00 -10.04
N ILE A 106 9.00 15.95 -10.37
CA ILE A 106 10.36 16.01 -9.85
C ILE A 106 10.39 17.09 -8.75
N GLY A 107 10.86 16.72 -7.57
CA GLY A 107 11.07 17.66 -6.46
C GLY A 107 9.77 18.21 -5.85
N GLN A 108 8.70 17.41 -5.83
CA GLN A 108 7.52 17.77 -5.04
C GLN A 108 7.90 17.83 -3.56
N ASP A 109 7.53 18.91 -2.90
CA ASP A 109 7.79 19.15 -1.49
C ASP A 109 6.58 19.89 -0.92
N SER A 110 5.79 19.19 -0.10
CA SER A 110 4.48 19.65 0.34
C SER A 110 4.45 20.14 1.79
N CYS A 111 5.58 20.01 2.49
CA CYS A 111 5.80 20.37 3.89
C CYS A 111 6.97 21.37 4.02
N ALA A 112 7.12 21.99 5.19
CA ALA A 112 8.22 22.93 5.44
C ALA A 112 9.40 22.25 6.14
N GLU A 113 9.12 21.12 6.77
CA GLU A 113 10.06 20.22 7.41
C GLU A 113 11.04 19.64 6.38
N PRO A 114 12.30 19.36 6.75
CA PRO A 114 13.28 18.85 5.80
C PRO A 114 12.90 17.49 5.19
N GLY A 115 12.99 17.43 3.86
CA GLY A 115 12.82 16.20 3.08
C GLY A 115 11.77 16.39 1.98
N ILE A 116 12.03 15.85 0.79
CA ILE A 116 11.08 15.93 -0.32
C ILE A 116 10.00 14.86 -0.17
N ASP A 117 8.83 15.10 -0.77
CA ASP A 117 7.73 14.13 -0.80
C ASP A 117 8.24 12.79 -1.38
N SER A 118 7.72 11.69 -0.82
CA SER A 118 8.15 10.32 -1.08
C SER A 118 7.61 9.77 -2.43
N ILE A 119 7.80 10.51 -3.52
CA ILE A 119 7.28 10.24 -4.87
C ILE A 119 7.59 8.81 -5.35
N HIS A 120 8.75 8.27 -4.97
CA HIS A 120 9.21 6.94 -5.41
C HIS A 120 8.79 5.79 -4.47
N ASN A 121 8.13 6.11 -3.36
CA ASN A 121 7.70 5.15 -2.36
C ASN A 121 6.42 4.44 -2.79
N TYR A 122 6.36 3.11 -2.64
CA TYR A 122 5.17 2.33 -2.97
C TYR A 122 3.92 2.74 -2.18
N MET A 123 4.06 3.40 -1.03
CA MET A 123 2.95 3.87 -0.19
C MET A 123 2.49 5.31 -0.52
N ASP A 124 2.93 5.90 -1.63
CA ASP A 124 2.34 7.12 -2.21
C ASP A 124 1.27 6.77 -3.29
N TYR A 125 0.79 7.74 -4.08
CA TYR A 125 -0.14 7.58 -5.21
C TYR A 125 0.45 8.02 -6.58
N SER A 126 1.77 8.09 -6.68
CA SER A 126 2.49 8.30 -7.93
C SER A 126 2.12 7.26 -8.99
N TYR A 127 2.48 7.54 -10.25
CA TYR A 127 2.39 6.50 -11.28
C TYR A 127 3.36 5.36 -10.99
N ASP A 128 2.97 4.17 -11.43
CA ASP A 128 3.73 2.93 -11.28
C ASP A 128 5.18 3.08 -11.78
N SER A 129 5.40 3.82 -12.87
CA SER A 129 6.73 4.07 -13.43
C SER A 129 7.67 4.86 -12.50
N CYS A 130 7.13 5.50 -11.47
CA CYS A 130 7.88 6.30 -10.50
C CYS A 130 8.22 5.50 -9.25
N TYR A 131 7.47 4.45 -8.94
CA TYR A 131 7.75 3.64 -7.77
C TYR A 131 9.00 2.79 -7.97
N ASN A 132 9.79 2.67 -6.91
CA ASN A 132 10.92 1.75 -6.91
C ASN A 132 11.31 1.24 -5.50
N GLN A 133 10.76 1.78 -4.41
CA GLN A 133 11.30 1.51 -3.08
C GLN A 133 10.25 1.46 -1.95
N PHE A 134 10.57 0.63 -0.96
CA PHE A 134 10.24 0.88 0.43
C PHE A 134 11.49 1.40 1.14
N THR A 135 11.31 2.15 2.23
CA THR A 135 12.44 2.57 3.08
C THR A 135 12.89 1.44 4.01
N LYS A 136 14.02 1.64 4.72
CA LYS A 136 14.49 0.66 5.70
C LYS A 136 13.55 0.62 6.91
N GLY A 137 13.04 1.77 7.33
CA GLY A 137 12.06 1.88 8.41
C GLY A 137 10.74 1.18 8.06
N GLN A 138 10.25 1.33 6.83
CA GLN A 138 9.10 0.56 6.36
C GLN A 138 9.38 -0.94 6.39
N ALA A 139 10.56 -1.39 5.93
CA ALA A 139 10.93 -2.80 6.00
C ALA A 139 10.97 -3.34 7.44
N ALA A 140 11.51 -2.58 8.40
CA ALA A 140 11.50 -2.94 9.81
C ALA A 140 10.06 -3.04 10.36
N ARG A 141 9.22 -2.04 10.07
CA ARG A 141 7.81 -2.05 10.46
C ARG A 141 7.04 -3.24 9.89
N MET A 142 7.30 -3.61 8.64
CA MET A 142 6.70 -4.80 8.03
C MET A 142 7.11 -6.09 8.74
N GLN A 143 8.38 -6.21 9.16
CA GLN A 143 8.87 -7.38 9.91
C GLN A 143 8.21 -7.46 11.30
N ASP A 144 8.12 -6.33 12.01
CA ASP A 144 7.44 -6.27 13.31
C ASP A 144 5.94 -6.62 13.18
N ALA A 145 5.28 -6.09 12.15
CA ALA A 145 3.88 -6.39 11.86
C ALA A 145 3.66 -7.86 11.51
N TRP A 146 4.59 -8.49 10.77
CA TRP A 146 4.54 -9.92 10.49
C TRP A 146 4.58 -10.73 11.79
N LEU A 147 5.56 -10.46 12.66
CA LEU A 147 5.71 -11.17 13.92
C LEU A 147 4.52 -10.98 14.85
N HIS A 148 3.94 -9.78 14.89
CA HIS A 148 2.86 -9.45 15.79
C HIS A 148 1.49 -9.96 15.31
N TYR A 149 1.18 -9.81 14.01
CA TYR A 149 -0.16 -10.05 13.48
C TYR A 149 -0.30 -11.29 12.58
N ARG A 150 0.78 -11.79 11.99
CA ARG A 150 0.72 -12.78 10.90
C ARG A 150 1.28 -14.14 11.32
N ALA A 151 2.45 -14.15 11.96
CA ALA A 151 3.19 -15.36 12.29
C ALA A 151 2.59 -16.18 13.45
N THR A 152 1.67 -15.61 14.23
CA THR A 152 1.13 -16.19 15.46
C THR A 152 -0.25 -16.85 15.28
N GLY A 153 -0.73 -16.93 14.04
CA GLY A 153 -2.04 -17.48 13.66
C GLY A 153 -2.06 -18.99 13.45
#